data_AF-N8WTF8-F1
#
_entry.id   AF-N8WTF8-F1
#
_cell.length_a   1.000
_cell.length_b   1.000
_cell.length_c   1.000
_cell.angle_alpha   90.00
_cell.angle_beta   90.00
_cell.angle_gamma   90.00
#
_symmetry.space_group_name_H-M   'P 1'
#
loop_
_entity.id
_entity.type
_entity.pdbx_description
1 polymer ?
#
loop_
_entity_poly.entity_id
_entity_poly.type
_entity_poly.pdbx_seq_one_letter_code
_entity_poly.pdbx_strand_id
1 'polypeptide(L)'
;MRSPDQIGITWEENQLLMQQLREKAALENRRQHNIFEVEGKVYGVGVNDKSRPAYFNNKATKEYDHWIGMLERCYGKNKHIKSRPTYESCECSENFKSYSYFYDWCQSQVGFKNSGWQLDKDILIEGNKLYSEDTCVFVPCDVNNFLTNRKKQNRSGYIGVSFHKASGKYAAQISFGGKRKHLGLFEKPKDGENFYFLVKSRMAIELIEKYKSNLDERVIDVLLSKYKTEEIEAGKRLEVNQ
;
A
#
# COMPACT_ATOMS: atom_id res chain seq x y z
N MET A 1 -33.38 45.58 -44.30
CA MET A 1 -32.61 44.33 -44.14
C MET A 1 -31.23 44.69 -43.64
N ARG A 2 -30.88 44.36 -42.39
CA ARG A 2 -29.51 44.50 -41.87
C ARG A 2 -28.90 43.09 -41.78
N SER A 3 -27.70 42.95 -42.34
CA SER A 3 -26.86 41.76 -42.27
C SER A 3 -26.61 41.38 -40.80
N PRO A 4 -26.76 40.09 -40.41
CA PRO A 4 -26.23 39.62 -39.14
C PRO A 4 -24.74 39.38 -39.32
N ASP A 5 -23.92 40.35 -38.93
CA ASP A 5 -22.50 40.15 -38.69
C ASP A 5 -22.36 39.11 -37.58
N GLN A 6 -21.99 37.89 -37.99
CA GLN A 6 -21.55 36.84 -37.09
C GLN A 6 -20.33 37.36 -36.33
N ILE A 7 -20.47 37.57 -35.03
CA ILE A 7 -19.34 37.68 -34.11
C ILE A 7 -18.73 36.28 -34.04
N GLY A 8 -17.96 35.93 -35.06
CA GLY A 8 -17.26 34.66 -35.18
C GLY A 8 -15.99 34.74 -34.37
N ILE A 9 -16.03 34.17 -33.16
CA ILE A 9 -14.82 33.86 -32.39
C ILE A 9 -13.87 33.10 -33.32
N THR A 10 -12.65 33.59 -33.48
CA THR A 10 -11.65 32.99 -34.36
C THR A 10 -11.34 31.56 -33.90
N TRP A 11 -10.82 30.73 -34.81
CA TRP A 11 -10.44 29.36 -34.48
C TRP A 11 -9.45 29.31 -33.31
N GLU A 12 -8.51 30.26 -33.27
CA GLU A 12 -7.51 30.40 -32.20
C GLU A 12 -8.14 30.79 -30.85
N GLU A 13 -9.07 31.76 -30.84
CA GLU A 13 -9.80 32.13 -29.62
C GLU A 13 -10.67 30.98 -29.10
N ASN A 14 -11.25 30.18 -29.99
CA ASN A 14 -11.98 28.97 -29.61
C ASN A 14 -11.07 27.88 -29.04
N GLN A 15 -9.86 27.68 -29.58
CA GLN A 15 -8.88 26.76 -29.00
C GLN A 15 -8.42 27.22 -27.62
N LEU A 16 -8.16 28.51 -27.45
CA LEU A 16 -7.76 29.10 -26.18
C LEU A 16 -8.87 28.97 -25.13
N LEU A 17 -10.12 29.25 -25.50
CA LEU A 17 -11.28 29.08 -24.64
C LEU A 17 -11.46 27.62 -24.20
N MET A 18 -11.33 26.67 -25.14
CA MET A 18 -11.42 25.24 -24.83
C MET A 18 -10.27 24.78 -23.92
N GLN A 19 -9.07 25.31 -24.08
CA GLN A 19 -7.95 25.05 -23.17
C GLN A 19 -8.24 25.59 -21.76
N GLN A 20 -8.70 26.84 -21.65
CA GLN A 20 -9.08 27.46 -20.37
C GLN A 20 -10.20 26.69 -19.67
N LEU A 21 -11.22 26.23 -20.42
CA LEU A 21 -12.30 25.41 -19.88
C LEU A 21 -11.81 24.06 -19.37
N ARG A 22 -10.88 23.39 -20.09
CA ARG A 22 -10.24 22.15 -19.63
C ARG A 22 -9.43 22.36 -18.35
N GLU A 23 -8.66 23.44 -18.28
CA GLU A 23 -7.86 23.80 -17.10
C GLU A 23 -8.76 24.11 -15.88
N LYS A 24 -9.88 24.81 -16.11
CA LYS A 24 -10.87 25.13 -15.09
C LYS A 24 -11.61 23.88 -14.58
N ALA A 25 -12.02 22.99 -15.48
CA ALA A 25 -12.63 21.71 -15.12
C ALA A 25 -11.64 20.81 -14.35
N ALA A 26 -10.36 20.80 -14.74
CA ALA A 26 -9.32 20.10 -13.99
C ALA A 26 -9.11 20.72 -12.60
N LEU A 27 -9.16 22.06 -12.47
CA LEU A 27 -9.10 22.74 -11.17
C LEU A 27 -10.30 22.42 -10.28
N GLU A 28 -11.51 22.39 -10.83
CA GLU A 28 -12.73 21.97 -10.12
C GLU A 28 -12.67 20.51 -9.71
N ASN A 29 -12.13 19.62 -10.55
CA ASN A 29 -11.89 18.23 -10.19
C ASN A 29 -10.85 18.11 -9.05
N ARG A 30 -9.75 18.87 -9.10
CA ARG A 30 -8.76 18.94 -8.01
C ARG A 30 -9.36 19.45 -6.70
N ARG A 31 -10.25 20.44 -6.77
CA ARG A 31 -11.03 20.96 -5.62
C ARG A 31 -11.99 19.91 -5.06
N GLN A 32 -12.68 19.17 -5.93
CA GLN A 32 -13.58 18.08 -5.51
C GLN A 32 -12.84 16.92 -4.83
N HIS A 33 -11.59 16.66 -5.21
CA HIS A 33 -10.76 15.58 -4.64
C HIS A 33 -9.85 16.03 -3.48
N ASN A 34 -10.05 17.23 -2.91
CA ASN A 34 -9.35 17.68 -1.69
C ASN A 34 -7.80 17.70 -1.82
N ILE A 35 -7.26 18.01 -3.00
CA ILE A 35 -5.84 18.38 -3.09
C ILE A 35 -5.71 19.78 -2.46
N PHE A 36 -5.44 19.82 -1.16
CA PHE A 36 -5.29 21.06 -0.39
C PHE A 36 -3.96 21.72 -0.74
N GLU A 37 -3.95 22.53 -1.80
CA GLU A 37 -2.87 23.48 -2.05
C GLU A 37 -3.02 24.64 -1.05
N VAL A 38 -2.13 24.69 -0.07
CA VAL A 38 -1.95 25.85 0.82
C VAL A 38 -0.68 26.56 0.37
N GLU A 39 -0.78 27.83 -0.04
CA GLU A 39 0.36 28.59 -0.57
C GLU A 39 1.08 27.90 -1.75
N GLY A 40 0.33 27.15 -2.57
CA GLY A 40 0.89 26.39 -3.70
C GLY A 40 1.58 25.08 -3.31
N LYS A 41 1.50 24.65 -2.04
CA LYS A 41 2.03 23.36 -1.57
C LYS A 41 0.92 22.35 -1.34
N VAL A 42 1.10 21.15 -1.86
CA VAL A 42 0.17 20.03 -1.69
C VAL A 42 0.24 19.50 -0.25
N TYR A 43 -0.91 19.45 0.43
CA TYR A 43 -1.00 19.14 1.87
C TYR A 43 -0.11 20.04 2.75
N GLY A 44 0.19 21.27 2.29
CA GLY A 44 0.98 22.27 3.01
C GLY A 44 2.50 22.04 3.02
N VAL A 45 3.00 20.91 2.50
CA VAL A 45 4.44 20.60 2.48
C VAL A 45 4.98 20.16 1.12
N GLY A 46 4.14 19.52 0.29
CA GLY A 46 4.56 18.94 -0.98
C GLY A 46 4.76 19.99 -2.06
N VAL A 47 5.89 19.95 -2.75
CA VAL A 47 6.23 20.86 -3.84
C VAL A 47 6.16 20.12 -5.17
N ASN A 48 5.29 20.60 -6.07
CA ASN A 48 5.26 20.17 -7.46
C ASN A 48 5.75 21.31 -8.35
N ASP A 49 7.02 21.22 -8.77
CA ASP A 49 7.68 22.20 -9.66
C ASP A 49 7.19 22.14 -11.12
N LYS A 50 6.26 21.22 -11.43
CA LYS A 50 5.68 20.99 -12.77
C LYS A 50 6.71 20.53 -13.82
N SER A 51 7.89 20.09 -13.40
CA SER A 51 8.93 19.55 -14.29
C SER A 51 8.68 18.11 -14.74
N ARG A 52 7.71 17.43 -14.13
CA ARG A 52 7.29 16.05 -14.43
C ARG A 52 5.78 15.99 -14.62
N PRO A 53 5.27 15.08 -15.48
CA PRO A 53 3.83 14.96 -15.71
C PRO A 53 3.14 14.44 -14.44
N ALA A 54 2.19 15.20 -13.90
CA ALA A 54 1.32 14.76 -12.81
C ALA A 54 -0.01 14.18 -13.30
N TYR A 55 -0.40 14.52 -14.55
CA TYR A 55 -1.66 14.09 -15.15
C TYR A 55 -1.47 13.76 -16.63
N PHE A 56 -2.23 12.79 -17.10
CA PHE A 56 -2.39 12.45 -18.51
C PHE A 56 -3.87 12.18 -18.80
N ASN A 57 -4.44 12.82 -19.83
CA ASN A 57 -5.87 12.72 -20.17
C ASN A 57 -6.82 12.91 -18.97
N ASN A 58 -6.60 13.96 -18.17
CA ASN A 58 -7.35 14.28 -16.94
C ASN A 58 -7.30 13.20 -15.84
N LYS A 59 -6.44 12.19 -15.97
CA LYS A 59 -6.18 11.21 -14.93
C LYS A 59 -4.82 11.46 -14.33
N ALA A 60 -4.70 11.38 -13.02
CA ALA A 60 -3.41 11.44 -12.35
C ALA A 60 -2.50 10.31 -12.86
N THR A 61 -1.21 10.62 -12.99
CA THR A 61 -0.21 9.60 -13.30
C THR A 61 0.00 8.69 -12.10
N LYS A 62 0.57 7.50 -12.32
CA LYS A 62 0.80 6.55 -11.24
C LYS A 62 1.74 7.12 -10.18
N GLU A 63 2.74 7.87 -10.61
CA GLU A 63 3.73 8.57 -9.80
C GLU A 63 3.03 9.58 -8.89
N TYR A 64 2.19 10.43 -9.48
CA TYR A 64 1.45 11.46 -8.74
C TYR A 64 0.45 10.86 -7.76
N ASP A 65 -0.28 9.80 -8.16
CA ASP A 65 -1.21 9.09 -7.27
C ASP A 65 -0.51 8.52 -6.02
N HIS A 66 0.67 7.91 -6.18
CA HIS A 66 1.43 7.40 -5.03
C HIS A 66 1.96 8.53 -4.15
N TRP A 67 2.48 9.60 -4.76
CA TRP A 67 3.02 10.75 -4.05
C TRP A 67 1.94 11.48 -3.24
N ILE A 68 0.79 11.77 -3.86
CA ILE A 68 -0.37 12.37 -3.19
C ILE A 68 -0.90 11.47 -2.08
N GLY A 69 -1.04 10.17 -2.35
CA GLY A 69 -1.50 9.21 -1.34
C GLY A 69 -0.54 9.12 -0.14
N MET A 70 0.77 9.24 -0.37
CA MET A 70 1.76 9.32 0.71
C MET A 70 1.60 10.61 1.52
N LEU A 71 1.56 11.78 0.87
CA LEU A 71 1.39 13.06 1.55
C LEU A 71 0.07 13.14 2.33
N GLU A 72 -1.01 12.59 1.78
CA GLU A 72 -2.29 12.50 2.48
C GLU A 72 -2.18 11.67 3.77
N ARG A 73 -1.47 10.53 3.73
CA ARG A 73 -1.26 9.71 4.94
C ARG A 73 -0.42 10.42 5.99
N CYS A 74 0.54 11.26 5.60
CA CYS A 74 1.39 11.99 6.53
C CYS A 74 0.73 13.26 7.09
N TYR A 75 0.06 14.03 6.24
CA TYR A 75 -0.34 15.42 6.54
C TYR A 75 -1.83 15.69 6.30
N GLY A 76 -2.58 14.70 5.84
CA GLY A 76 -4.02 14.80 5.59
C GLY A 76 -4.80 15.11 6.86
N LYS A 77 -5.57 16.20 6.84
CA LYS A 77 -6.42 16.62 7.97
C LYS A 77 -7.87 16.14 7.84
N ASN A 78 -8.17 15.35 6.82
CA ASN A 78 -9.52 14.86 6.56
C ASN A 78 -9.94 13.78 7.59
N LYS A 79 -11.25 13.58 7.73
CA LYS A 79 -11.83 12.66 8.72
C LYS A 79 -11.34 11.22 8.55
N HIS A 80 -11.14 10.79 7.30
CA HIS A 80 -10.69 9.43 6.97
C HIS A 80 -9.30 9.16 7.54
N ILE A 81 -8.33 10.05 7.28
CA ILE A 81 -6.96 9.93 7.81
C ILE A 81 -6.96 10.04 9.34
N LYS A 82 -7.64 11.05 9.90
CA LYS A 82 -7.72 11.25 11.36
C LYS A 82 -8.32 10.06 12.12
N SER A 83 -9.17 9.26 11.49
CA SER A 83 -9.77 8.07 12.11
C SER A 83 -8.86 6.84 12.13
N ARG A 84 -7.65 6.92 11.56
CA ARG A 84 -6.73 5.79 11.39
C ARG A 84 -5.46 5.98 12.24
N PRO A 85 -5.39 5.38 13.44
CA PRO A 85 -4.22 5.50 14.32
C PRO A 85 -2.90 5.05 13.67
N THR A 86 -2.96 4.16 12.68
CA THR A 86 -1.76 3.71 11.95
C THR A 86 -1.02 4.86 11.27
N TYR A 87 -1.75 5.91 10.84
CA TYR A 87 -1.17 7.08 10.18
C TYR A 87 -0.80 8.21 11.15
N GLU A 88 -1.12 8.06 12.43
CA GLU A 88 -0.69 9.00 13.45
C GLU A 88 0.84 9.10 13.47
N SER A 89 1.34 10.34 13.48
CA SER A 89 2.76 10.68 13.44
C SER A 89 3.52 10.23 12.19
N CYS A 90 2.84 9.86 11.10
CA CYS A 90 3.53 9.58 9.84
C CYS A 90 4.06 10.88 9.21
N GLU A 91 5.26 10.83 8.66
CA GLU A 91 5.91 11.94 7.95
C GLU A 91 6.66 11.43 6.72
N CYS A 92 7.13 12.33 5.85
CA CYS A 92 8.04 11.96 4.76
C CYS A 92 9.34 12.77 4.79
N SER A 93 10.40 12.21 4.19
CA SER A 93 11.70 12.86 4.05
C SER A 93 11.58 14.16 3.24
N GLU A 94 12.53 15.08 3.40
CA GLU A 94 12.57 16.32 2.61
C GLU A 94 12.59 16.01 1.10
N ASN A 95 13.32 14.95 0.69
CA ASN A 95 13.35 14.48 -0.69
C ASN A 95 11.96 14.07 -1.18
N PHE A 96 11.21 13.32 -0.38
CA PHE A 96 9.86 12.87 -0.73
C PHE A 96 8.79 13.97 -0.67
N LYS A 97 9.10 15.15 -0.11
CA LYS A 97 8.26 16.35 -0.28
C LYS A 97 8.38 16.96 -1.68
N SER A 98 9.40 16.62 -2.47
CA SER A 98 9.53 17.04 -3.86
C SER A 98 8.90 16.02 -4.80
N TYR A 99 7.93 16.46 -5.62
CA TYR A 99 7.29 15.58 -6.61
C TYR A 99 8.28 15.14 -7.68
N SER A 100 9.14 16.03 -8.17
CA SER A 100 10.11 15.69 -9.23
C SER A 100 11.13 14.66 -8.75
N TYR A 101 11.60 14.79 -7.51
CA TYR A 101 12.45 13.76 -6.89
C TYR A 101 11.70 12.43 -6.76
N PHE A 102 10.51 12.43 -6.17
CA PHE A 102 9.73 11.20 -5.97
C PHE A 102 9.42 10.52 -7.31
N TYR A 103 9.06 11.28 -8.34
CA TYR A 103 8.82 10.79 -9.69
C TYR A 103 10.05 10.05 -10.22
N ASP A 104 11.24 10.65 -10.17
CA ASP A 104 12.45 10.01 -10.71
C ASP A 104 12.85 8.79 -9.86
N TRP A 105 12.72 8.89 -8.53
CA TRP A 105 13.00 7.79 -7.60
C TRP A 105 12.09 6.59 -7.86
N CYS A 106 10.76 6.78 -7.98
CA CYS A 106 9.85 5.63 -8.11
C CYS A 106 10.08 4.87 -9.42
N GLN A 107 10.50 5.54 -10.50
CA GLN A 107 10.78 4.90 -11.78
C GLN A 107 11.93 3.88 -11.72
N SER A 108 12.88 4.06 -10.80
CA SER A 108 14.00 3.15 -10.60
C SER A 108 13.70 2.03 -9.60
N GLN A 109 12.56 2.08 -8.90
CA GLN A 109 12.22 1.08 -7.89
C GLN A 109 11.68 -0.20 -8.51
N VAL A 110 12.15 -1.33 -7.97
CA VAL A 110 11.61 -2.65 -8.26
C VAL A 110 10.12 -2.67 -7.91
N GLY A 111 9.30 -3.19 -8.82
CA GLY A 111 7.86 -3.30 -8.62
C GLY A 111 7.04 -2.06 -8.96
N PHE A 112 7.65 -0.88 -9.14
CA PHE A 112 6.87 0.35 -9.44
C PHE A 112 6.05 0.21 -10.73
N LYS A 113 6.57 -0.43 -11.77
CA LYS A 113 5.84 -0.60 -13.05
C LYS A 113 4.73 -1.65 -12.98
N ASN A 114 4.69 -2.47 -11.93
CA ASN A 114 3.71 -3.54 -11.80
C ASN A 114 2.34 -3.01 -11.37
N SER A 115 1.28 -3.46 -12.05
CA SER A 115 -0.08 -3.05 -11.74
C SER A 115 -0.52 -3.59 -10.36
N GLY A 116 -1.20 -2.75 -9.57
CA GLY A 116 -1.71 -3.12 -8.25
C GLY A 116 -0.68 -3.21 -7.12
N TRP A 117 0.58 -2.86 -7.38
CA TRP A 117 1.61 -2.78 -6.33
C TRP A 117 1.48 -1.49 -5.53
N GLN A 118 1.85 -1.56 -4.26
CA GLN A 118 1.61 -0.54 -3.26
C GLN A 118 2.94 -0.03 -2.69
N LEU A 119 3.06 1.29 -2.53
CA LEU A 119 4.14 1.92 -1.77
C LEU A 119 3.94 1.70 -0.27
N ASP A 120 4.92 1.12 0.40
CA ASP A 120 4.88 0.84 1.84
C ASP A 120 6.21 1.21 2.53
N LYS A 121 6.14 1.73 3.76
CA LYS A 121 7.30 2.18 4.56
C LYS A 121 7.61 1.24 5.73
N ASP A 122 6.67 0.36 6.08
CA ASP A 122 6.66 -0.42 7.32
C ASP A 122 7.20 -1.83 7.09
N ILE A 123 7.30 -2.25 5.83
CA ILE A 123 7.80 -3.59 5.46
C ILE A 123 9.25 -3.78 5.90
N LEU A 124 10.12 -2.79 5.66
CA LEU A 124 11.55 -2.91 5.96
C LEU A 124 11.86 -2.69 7.45
N ILE A 125 11.07 -1.87 8.13
CA ILE A 125 11.30 -1.45 9.51
C ILE A 125 9.97 -1.50 10.25
N GLU A 126 9.82 -2.45 11.17
CA GLU A 126 8.58 -2.63 11.93
C GLU A 126 8.30 -1.40 12.79
N GLY A 127 7.08 -0.85 12.67
CA GLY A 127 6.65 0.32 13.44
C GLY A 127 7.18 1.66 12.93
N ASN A 128 7.83 1.67 11.76
CA ASN A 128 8.29 2.91 11.13
C ASN A 128 7.15 3.92 10.90
N LYS A 129 7.51 5.19 10.86
CA LYS A 129 6.61 6.32 10.63
C LYS A 129 7.07 7.25 9.52
N LEU A 130 8.30 7.06 9.03
CA LEU A 130 8.91 7.89 7.99
C LEU A 130 8.76 7.24 6.62
N TYR A 131 8.14 7.93 5.67
CA TYR A 131 8.25 7.63 4.25
C TYR A 131 9.52 8.30 3.68
N SER A 132 10.49 7.52 3.25
CA SER A 132 11.72 8.00 2.60
C SER A 132 12.21 7.04 1.53
N GLU A 133 13.17 7.51 0.74
CA GLU A 133 13.90 6.76 -0.28
C GLU A 133 14.50 5.44 0.24
N ASP A 134 14.88 5.41 1.52
CA ASP A 134 15.53 4.27 2.16
C ASP A 134 14.55 3.31 2.85
N THR A 135 13.39 3.82 3.26
CA THR A 135 12.40 3.07 4.03
C THR A 135 11.26 2.53 3.17
N CYS A 136 11.03 3.13 2.00
CA CYS A 136 9.93 2.77 1.13
C CYS A 136 10.28 1.70 0.11
N VAL A 137 9.32 0.81 -0.14
CA VAL A 137 9.37 -0.22 -1.18
C VAL A 137 8.01 -0.33 -1.88
N PHE A 138 8.01 -0.80 -3.12
CA PHE A 138 6.78 -1.24 -3.79
C PHE A 138 6.60 -2.74 -3.60
N VAL A 139 5.42 -3.15 -3.12
CA VAL A 139 5.10 -4.56 -2.88
C VAL A 139 3.73 -4.94 -3.43
N PRO A 140 3.51 -6.20 -3.82
CA PRO A 140 2.18 -6.71 -4.12
C PRO A 140 1.26 -6.60 -2.89
N CYS A 141 -0.04 -6.37 -3.13
CA CYS A 141 -1.05 -6.35 -2.08
C CYS A 141 -1.04 -7.63 -1.21
N ASP A 142 -0.80 -8.80 -1.82
CA ASP A 142 -0.69 -10.08 -1.11
C ASP A 142 0.46 -10.09 -0.09
N VAL A 143 1.64 -9.58 -0.50
CA VAL A 143 2.84 -9.53 0.34
C VAL A 143 2.65 -8.52 1.46
N ASN A 144 2.12 -7.32 1.12
CA ASN A 144 1.83 -6.30 2.12
C ASN A 144 0.92 -6.86 3.21
N ASN A 145 -0.26 -7.37 2.81
CA ASN A 145 -1.24 -7.94 3.73
C ASN A 145 -0.70 -9.14 4.54
N PHE A 146 0.20 -9.94 3.94
CA PHE A 146 0.83 -11.05 4.64
C PHE A 146 1.74 -10.61 5.78
N LEU A 147 2.46 -9.50 5.57
CA LEU A 147 3.41 -8.92 6.52
C LEU A 147 2.75 -8.00 7.55
N THR A 148 1.60 -7.38 7.21
CA THR A 148 0.83 -6.55 8.14
C THR A 148 0.26 -7.41 9.29
N ASN A 149 1.03 -7.55 10.37
CA ASN A 149 0.60 -8.28 11.56
C ASN A 149 -0.39 -7.42 12.35
N ARG A 150 -1.69 -7.75 12.27
CA ARG A 150 -2.63 -7.28 13.28
C ARG A 150 -2.35 -8.06 14.57
N LYS A 151 -1.75 -7.41 15.57
CA LYS A 151 -1.73 -7.94 16.95
C LYS A 151 -3.18 -8.08 17.41
N LYS A 152 -3.78 -9.24 17.17
CA LYS A 152 -5.08 -9.58 17.76
C LYS A 152 -4.81 -10.03 19.18
N GLN A 153 -5.37 -9.28 20.13
CA GLN A 153 -5.59 -9.77 21.48
C GLN A 153 -6.59 -10.94 21.37
N ASN A 154 -6.08 -12.17 21.24
CA ASN A 154 -6.89 -13.36 21.33
C ASN A 154 -6.89 -13.85 22.78
N ARG A 155 -7.97 -14.53 23.18
CA ARG A 155 -8.12 -15.00 24.57
C ARG A 155 -7.21 -16.18 24.92
N SER A 156 -6.60 -16.81 23.91
CA SER A 156 -5.69 -17.93 24.12
C SER A 156 -4.29 -17.44 24.54
N GLY A 157 -3.86 -16.25 24.12
CA GLY A 157 -2.50 -15.77 24.30
C GLY A 157 -1.50 -16.33 23.27
N TYR A 158 -1.95 -17.11 22.29
CA TYR A 158 -1.11 -17.79 21.29
C TYR A 158 -1.49 -17.36 19.88
N ILE A 159 -0.53 -16.95 19.06
CA ILE A 159 -0.79 -16.36 17.75
C ILE A 159 -1.48 -17.37 16.82
N GLY A 160 -2.56 -16.93 16.17
CA GLY A 160 -3.33 -17.78 15.24
C GLY A 160 -4.19 -18.86 15.90
N VAL A 161 -4.22 -18.93 17.23
CA VAL A 161 -4.92 -19.99 17.98
C VAL A 161 -6.09 -19.42 18.78
N SER A 162 -7.19 -20.17 18.87
CA SER A 162 -8.34 -19.83 19.73
C SER A 162 -8.97 -21.08 20.34
N PHE A 163 -9.57 -20.96 21.52
CA PHE A 163 -10.24 -22.10 22.16
C PHE A 163 -11.57 -22.41 21.45
N HIS A 164 -11.71 -23.65 20.98
CA HIS A 164 -12.88 -24.15 20.29
C HIS A 164 -13.79 -24.91 21.25
N LYS A 165 -14.83 -24.23 21.75
CA LYS A 165 -15.71 -24.71 22.82
C LYS A 165 -16.34 -26.07 22.52
N ALA A 166 -16.81 -26.29 21.28
CA ALA A 166 -17.54 -27.50 20.93
C ALA A 166 -16.66 -28.77 20.99
N SER A 167 -15.37 -28.65 20.69
CA SER A 167 -14.45 -29.79 20.76
C SER A 167 -13.63 -29.84 22.05
N GLY A 168 -13.64 -28.77 22.86
CA GLY A 168 -12.76 -28.63 24.02
C GLY A 168 -11.27 -28.47 23.67
N LYS A 169 -10.94 -28.18 22.40
CA LYS A 169 -9.56 -28.13 21.88
C LYS A 169 -9.18 -26.72 21.41
N TYR A 170 -7.91 -26.51 21.08
CA TYR A 170 -7.40 -25.27 20.51
C TYR A 170 -7.39 -25.32 18.99
N ALA A 171 -8.15 -24.44 18.33
CA ALA A 171 -8.19 -24.33 16.88
C ALA A 171 -7.13 -23.35 16.39
N ALA A 172 -6.21 -23.83 15.54
CA ALA A 172 -5.33 -22.99 14.75
C ALA A 172 -6.04 -22.57 13.45
N GLN A 173 -5.95 -21.28 13.10
CA GLN A 173 -6.58 -20.72 11.91
C GLN A 173 -5.69 -19.63 11.32
N ILE A 174 -5.71 -19.52 10.00
CA ILE A 174 -5.02 -18.45 9.27
C ILE A 174 -6.02 -17.72 8.37
N SER A 175 -5.80 -16.42 8.17
CA SER A 175 -6.55 -15.63 7.20
C SER A 175 -5.60 -15.10 6.13
N PHE A 176 -5.90 -15.38 4.87
CA PHE A 176 -5.09 -14.96 3.73
C PHE A 176 -5.99 -14.77 2.50
N GLY A 177 -5.74 -13.71 1.73
CA GLY A 177 -6.58 -13.35 0.57
C GLY A 177 -8.06 -13.15 0.93
N GLY A 178 -8.35 -12.61 2.13
CA GLY A 178 -9.71 -12.43 2.64
C GLY A 178 -10.43 -13.72 3.07
N LYS A 179 -9.80 -14.88 2.94
CA LYS A 179 -10.38 -16.18 3.31
C LYS A 179 -9.75 -16.69 4.60
N ARG A 180 -10.58 -17.29 5.47
CA ARG A 180 -10.14 -17.95 6.69
C ARG A 180 -10.02 -19.46 6.45
N LYS A 181 -8.85 -20.02 6.72
CA LYS A 181 -8.58 -21.47 6.62
C LYS A 181 -8.36 -22.05 8.01
N HIS A 182 -9.05 -23.15 8.32
CA HIS A 182 -8.78 -23.94 9.51
C HIS A 182 -7.55 -24.81 9.27
N LEU A 183 -6.61 -24.77 10.21
CA LEU A 183 -5.35 -25.51 10.12
C LEU A 183 -5.39 -26.83 10.91
N GLY A 184 -6.18 -26.88 11.99
CA GLY A 184 -6.37 -28.07 12.80
C GLY A 184 -6.81 -27.77 14.24
N LEU A 185 -7.13 -28.83 14.97
CA LEU A 185 -7.43 -28.81 16.40
C LEU A 185 -6.30 -29.47 17.19
N PHE A 186 -5.89 -28.83 18.28
CA PHE A 186 -4.74 -29.22 19.10
C PHE A 186 -5.14 -29.30 20.58
N GLU A 187 -4.57 -30.26 21.30
CA GLU A 187 -4.80 -30.38 22.76
C GLU A 187 -4.12 -29.23 23.52
N LYS A 188 -2.93 -28.82 23.08
CA LYS A 188 -2.18 -27.71 23.66
C LYS A 188 -2.18 -26.51 22.72
N PRO A 189 -2.35 -25.28 23.23
CA PRO A 189 -2.38 -24.10 22.39
C PRO A 189 -1.02 -23.82 21.72
N LYS A 190 0.09 -24.15 22.40
CA LYS A 190 1.45 -23.99 21.86
C LYS A 190 1.69 -24.86 20.62
N ASP A 191 1.14 -26.07 20.56
CA ASP A 191 1.26 -26.94 19.39
C ASP A 191 0.55 -26.33 18.17
N GLY A 192 -0.63 -25.74 18.41
CA GLY A 192 -1.36 -25.00 17.36
C GLY A 192 -0.63 -23.76 16.87
N GLU A 193 0.07 -23.05 17.76
CA GLU A 193 0.90 -21.88 17.40
C GLU A 193 2.12 -22.30 16.57
N ASN A 194 2.82 -23.37 16.99
CA ASN A 194 3.94 -23.91 16.23
C ASN A 194 3.50 -24.35 14.83
N PHE A 195 2.33 -24.99 14.69
CA PHE A 195 1.79 -25.35 13.39
C PHE A 195 1.37 -24.12 12.56
N TYR A 196 0.82 -23.09 13.20
CA TYR A 196 0.52 -21.82 12.54
C TYR A 196 1.79 -21.18 11.96
N PHE A 197 2.89 -21.14 12.71
CA PHE A 197 4.16 -20.60 12.22
C PHE A 197 4.76 -21.44 11.09
N LEU A 198 4.71 -22.78 11.19
CA LEU A 198 5.12 -23.65 10.08
C LEU A 198 4.38 -23.34 8.78
N VAL A 199 3.06 -23.15 8.86
CA VAL A 199 2.24 -22.78 7.69
C VAL A 199 2.59 -21.37 7.19
N LYS A 200 2.78 -20.39 8.08
CA LYS A 200 3.24 -19.05 7.71
C LYS A 200 4.59 -19.09 6.99
N SER A 201 5.55 -19.89 7.45
CA SER A 201 6.85 -20.03 6.78
C SER A 201 6.74 -20.60 5.37
N ARG A 202 5.95 -21.65 5.18
CA ARG A 202 5.68 -22.18 3.83
C ARG A 202 5.05 -21.14 2.91
N MET A 203 4.05 -20.41 3.40
CA MET A 203 3.41 -19.33 2.63
C MET A 203 4.37 -18.18 2.31
N ALA A 204 5.32 -17.86 3.18
CA ALA A 204 6.34 -16.85 2.91
C ALA A 204 7.23 -17.28 1.74
N ILE A 205 7.66 -18.55 1.72
CA ILE A 205 8.44 -19.13 0.62
C ILE A 205 7.64 -19.09 -0.69
N GLU A 206 6.38 -19.52 -0.67
CA GLU A 206 5.49 -19.48 -1.84
C GLU A 206 5.33 -18.05 -2.39
N LEU A 207 5.24 -17.04 -1.51
CA LEU A 207 5.18 -15.63 -1.91
C LEU A 207 6.50 -15.15 -2.53
N ILE A 208 7.65 -15.53 -1.97
CA ILE A 208 8.96 -15.21 -2.52
C ILE A 208 9.08 -15.82 -3.92
N GLU A 209 8.76 -17.10 -4.08
CA GLU A 209 8.82 -17.80 -5.37
C GLU A 209 7.88 -17.16 -6.40
N LYS A 210 6.64 -16.84 -6.00
CA LYS A 210 5.64 -16.19 -6.87
C LYS A 210 6.13 -14.84 -7.42
N TYR A 211 6.86 -14.07 -6.63
CA TYR A 211 7.27 -12.70 -6.99
C TYR A 211 8.78 -12.55 -7.23
N LYS A 212 9.56 -13.64 -7.23
CA LYS A 212 11.03 -13.65 -7.21
C LYS A 212 11.69 -12.73 -8.23
N SER A 213 11.16 -12.66 -9.45
CA SER A 213 11.74 -11.86 -10.54
C SER A 213 11.47 -10.36 -10.43
N ASN A 214 10.56 -9.94 -9.55
CA ASN A 214 10.04 -8.58 -9.52
C ASN A 214 9.89 -8.01 -8.10
N LEU A 215 10.30 -8.75 -7.05
CA LEU A 215 10.22 -8.32 -5.66
C LEU A 215 11.56 -7.73 -5.23
N ASP A 216 11.52 -6.62 -4.51
CA ASP A 216 12.71 -5.98 -3.93
C ASP A 216 13.42 -6.96 -2.98
N GLU A 217 14.74 -7.12 -3.13
CA GLU A 217 15.56 -8.07 -2.36
C GLU A 217 15.46 -7.81 -0.85
N ARG A 218 15.33 -6.55 -0.43
CA ARG A 218 15.16 -6.20 0.98
C ARG A 218 13.87 -6.77 1.56
N VAL A 219 12.82 -6.90 0.74
CA VAL A 219 11.55 -7.51 1.14
C VAL A 219 11.68 -9.03 1.24
N ILE A 220 12.47 -9.64 0.36
CA ILE A 220 12.81 -11.07 0.44
C ILE A 220 13.56 -11.34 1.75
N ASP A 221 14.54 -10.51 2.10
CA ASP A 221 15.29 -10.64 3.35
C ASP A 221 14.40 -10.51 4.60
N VAL A 222 13.43 -9.58 4.58
CA VAL A 222 12.43 -9.46 5.65
C VAL A 222 11.58 -10.74 5.76
N LEU A 223 11.11 -11.29 4.64
CA LEU A 223 10.30 -12.52 4.64
C LEU A 223 11.11 -13.71 5.15
N LEU A 224 12.33 -13.88 4.67
CA LEU A 224 13.22 -14.96 5.08
C LEU A 224 13.62 -14.84 6.54
N SER A 225 14.02 -13.66 7.01
CA SER A 225 14.42 -13.45 8.41
C SER A 225 13.27 -13.69 9.39
N LYS A 226 12.06 -13.20 9.07
CA LYS A 226 10.89 -13.29 9.95
C LYS A 226 10.30 -14.70 10.02
N TYR A 227 10.48 -15.48 8.96
CA TYR A 227 9.88 -16.81 8.83
C TYR A 227 10.90 -17.92 8.57
N LYS A 228 12.17 -17.73 8.96
CA LYS A 228 13.23 -18.74 8.83
C LYS A 228 12.69 -20.08 9.29
N THR A 229 12.61 -21.00 8.34
CA THR A 229 12.54 -22.43 8.63
C THR A 229 13.90 -22.78 9.21
N GLU A 230 14.02 -22.79 10.54
CA GLU A 230 14.76 -23.90 11.14
C GLU A 230 14.14 -25.15 10.51
N GLU A 231 14.96 -26.00 9.90
CA GLU A 231 14.50 -27.23 9.26
C GLU A 231 13.64 -28.01 10.25
N ILE A 232 12.33 -27.83 10.18
CA ILE A 232 11.39 -28.74 10.80
C ILE A 232 11.51 -29.97 9.92
N GLU A 233 12.38 -30.89 10.34
CA GLU A 233 12.63 -32.18 9.71
C GLU A 233 11.33 -32.68 9.09
N ALA A 234 11.36 -32.84 7.77
CA ALA A 234 10.25 -33.33 6.97
C ALA A 234 9.93 -34.77 7.39
N GLY A 235 9.19 -34.94 8.49
CA GLY A 235 8.94 -36.24 9.09
C GLY A 235 7.51 -36.48 9.55
N LYS A 236 6.62 -35.48 9.55
CA LYS A 236 5.19 -35.71 9.86
C LYS A 236 4.27 -35.01 8.87
N ARG A 237 3.95 -35.74 7.80
CA ARG A 237 2.73 -35.55 7.03
C ARG A 237 1.56 -35.81 7.99
N LEU A 238 0.90 -34.75 8.47
CA LEU A 238 -0.40 -34.92 9.12
C LEU A 238 -1.39 -35.22 8.01
N GLU A 239 -1.65 -36.51 7.79
CA GLU A 239 -2.79 -36.97 7.02
C GLU A 239 -4.05 -36.42 7.69
N VAL A 240 -4.69 -35.48 7.01
CA VAL A 240 -6.04 -35.05 7.34
C VAL A 240 -6.96 -36.11 6.77
N ASN A 241 -7.28 -37.12 7.57
CA ASN A 241 -8.36 -38.04 7.23
C ASN A 241 -9.68 -37.25 7.25
N GLN A 242 -10.38 -37.31 6.10
CA GLN A 242 -11.72 -36.78 5.89
C GLN A 242 -12.73 -37.41 6.83
#